data_AF-A0A8J3SZE2-F1
#
_entry.id   AF-A0A8J3SZE2-F1
#
_cell.length_a   1.000
_cell.length_b   1.000
_cell.length_c   1.000
_cell.angle_alpha   90.00
_cell.angle_beta   90.00
_cell.angle_gamma   90.00
#
_symmetry.space_group_name_H-M   'P 1'
#
loop_
_entity.id
_entity.type
_entity.pdbx_description
1 polymer ?
#
loop_
_entity_poly.entity_id
_entity_poly.type
_entity_poly.pdbx_seq_one_letter_code
_entity_poly.pdbx_strand_id
1 'polypeptide(L)' 'MQISRKIAGFLLALAAFMIFEWINLGFNLADGHPTSFYVVHGVLIGVNIVLALVLGAIGLRAWAKSPKRPPV' A
#
# COMPACT_ATOMS: atom_id res chain seq x y z
N MET A 1 -8.76 -11.04 -16.29
CA MET A 1 -8.57 -9.57 -16.36
C MET A 1 -7.08 -9.27 -16.50
N GLN A 2 -6.69 -8.53 -17.54
CA GLN A 2 -5.32 -8.03 -17.69
C GLN A 2 -5.27 -6.63 -17.06
N ILE A 3 -4.51 -6.46 -15.98
CA ILE A 3 -4.30 -5.13 -15.38
C ILE A 3 -3.45 -4.29 -16.33
N SER A 4 -3.96 -3.13 -16.73
CA SER A 4 -3.21 -2.23 -17.61
C SER A 4 -2.02 -1.60 -16.87
N ARG A 5 -0.96 -1.24 -17.61
CA ARG A 5 0.24 -0.59 -17.02
C ARG A 5 -0.09 0.70 -16.26
N LYS A 6 -1.13 1.43 -16.69
CA LYS A 6 -1.64 2.62 -15.98
C LYS A 6 -2.24 2.27 -14.62
N ILE A 7 -3.06 1.20 -14.57
CA ILE A 7 -3.67 0.74 -13.32
C ILE A 7 -2.60 0.18 -12.38
N ALA A 8 -1.62 -0.57 -12.90
CA ALA A 8 -0.50 -1.05 -12.10
C ALA A 8 0.32 0.10 -11.48
N GLY A 9 0.62 1.15 -12.26
CA GLY A 9 1.31 2.34 -11.76
C GLY A 9 0.50 3.09 -10.70
N PHE A 10 -0.81 3.26 -10.92
CA PHE A 10 -1.71 3.87 -9.93
C PHE A 10 -1.72 3.09 -8.61
N LEU A 11 -1.81 1.76 -8.67
CA LEU A 11 -1.83 0.91 -7.46
C LEU A 11 -0.52 0.97 -6.69
N LEU A 12 0.63 1.06 -7.37
CA LEU A 12 1.92 1.24 -6.72
C LEU A 12 2.04 2.63 -6.06
N ALA A 13 1.61 3.69 -6.75
CA ALA A 13 1.61 5.04 -6.19
C ALA A 13 0.66 5.16 -4.99
N LEU A 14 -0.51 4.54 -5.07
CA LEU A 14 -1.48 4.47 -3.97
C LEU A 14 -0.91 3.70 -2.77
N ALA A 15 -0.21 2.59 -3.00
CA ALA A 15 0.44 1.83 -1.94
C ALA A 15 1.54 2.65 -1.25
N ALA A 16 2.37 3.38 -2.01
CA ALA A 16 3.40 4.26 -1.46
C ALA A 16 2.79 5.44 -0.68
N PHE A 17 1.71 6.03 -1.21
CA PHE A 17 0.98 7.11 -0.55
C PHE A 17 0.35 6.66 0.77
N MET A 18 -0.26 5.48 0.80
CA MET A 18 -0.77 4.87 2.04
C MET A 18 0.34 4.75 3.09
N ILE A 19 1.50 4.18 2.74
CA ILE A 19 2.63 4.06 3.66
C ILE A 19 3.05 5.43 4.21
N PHE A 20 3.12 6.45 3.34
CA PHE A 20 3.48 7.81 3.74
C PHE A 20 2.47 8.43 4.70
N GLU A 21 1.16 8.32 4.44
CA GLU A 21 0.12 8.82 5.36
C GLU A 21 0.21 8.16 6.73
N TRP A 22 0.41 6.84 6.79
CA TRP A 22 0.46 6.11 8.06
C TRP A 22 1.69 6.45 8.88
N ILE A 23 2.84 6.66 8.24
CA ILE A 23 4.05 7.16 8.90
C ILE A 23 3.81 8.57 9.46
N ASN A 24 3.25 9.47 8.64
CA ASN A 24 2.98 10.84 9.07
C ASN A 24 1.97 10.90 10.22
N LEU A 25 0.94 10.06 10.18
CA LEU A 25 -0.03 9.92 11.26
C LEU A 25 0.64 9.41 12.54
N GLY A 26 1.53 8.42 12.45
CA GLY A 26 2.33 7.95 13.59
C GLY A 26 3.21 9.03 14.21
N PHE A 27 3.74 9.96 13.42
CA PHE A 27 4.47 11.13 13.94
C PHE A 27 3.55 12.23 14.48
N ASN A 28 2.34 12.37 13.94
CA ASN A 28 1.34 13.33 14.40
C ASN A 28 0.52 12.83 15.61
N LEU A 29 0.81 11.61 16.10
CA LEU A 29 0.26 11.03 17.33
C LEU A 29 0.86 11.68 18.59
N ALA A 30 0.93 13.01 18.63
CA ALA A 30 1.39 13.75 19.80
C ALA A 30 0.53 13.41 21.03
N ASP A 31 1.14 13.52 22.22
CA ASP A 31 0.48 13.20 23.48
C ASP A 31 -0.72 14.13 23.74
N GLY A 32 -1.82 13.56 24.24
CA GLY A 32 -3.03 14.32 24.62
C GLY A 32 -4.37 13.71 24.18
N HIS A 33 -4.38 12.52 23.56
CA HIS A 33 -5.61 11.87 23.08
C HIS A 33 -6.07 10.70 23.98
N PRO A 34 -7.36 10.33 23.97
CA PRO A 34 -7.84 9.14 24.68
C PRO A 34 -7.21 7.84 24.16
N THR A 35 -7.05 6.81 24.99
CA THR A 35 -6.48 5.51 24.60
C THR A 35 -7.15 4.88 23.38
N SER A 36 -8.47 5.03 23.25
CA SER A 36 -9.24 4.54 22.09
C SER A 36 -8.81 5.15 20.77
N PHE A 37 -8.34 6.40 20.76
CA PHE A 37 -7.78 7.05 19.59
C PHE A 37 -6.55 6.28 19.08
N TYR A 38 -5.61 5.99 19.97
CA TYR A 38 -4.39 5.26 19.63
C TYR A 38 -4.66 3.82 19.18
N VAL A 39 -5.62 3.12 19.80
CA VAL A 39 -5.99 1.75 19.43
C VAL A 39 -6.60 1.69 18.02
N VAL A 40 -7.55 2.56 17.70
CA VAL A 40 -8.20 2.58 16.38
C VAL A 40 -7.18 2.88 15.28
N HIS A 41 -6.31 3.88 15.50
CA HIS A 41 -5.28 4.23 14.53
C HIS A 41 -4.24 3.11 14.39
N GLY A 42 -3.83 2.46 15.48
CA GLY A 42 -2.96 1.29 15.44
C GLY A 42 -3.52 0.12 14.62
N VAL A 43 -4.82 -0.18 14.77
CA VAL A 43 -5.50 -1.21 13.96
C VAL A 43 -5.50 -0.82 12.48
N LEU A 44 -5.84 0.44 12.16
CA LEU A 44 -5.87 0.91 10.77
C LEU A 44 -4.48 0.88 10.11
N ILE A 45 -3.41 1.21 10.85
CA ILE A 45 -2.01 1.02 10.41
C ILE A 45 -1.77 -0.44 10.06
N GLY A 46 -2.07 -1.35 10.99
CA GLY A 46 -1.85 -2.79 10.82
C GLY A 46 -2.58 -3.35 9.59
N VAL A 47 -3.85 -2.99 9.40
CA VAL A 47 -4.65 -3.39 8.24
C VAL A 47 -4.02 -2.89 6.94
N ASN A 48 -3.58 -1.63 6.89
CA ASN A 48 -2.99 -1.08 5.65
C ASN A 48 -1.64 -1.70 5.30
N ILE A 49 -0.81 -2.05 6.28
CA ILE A 49 0.42 -2.81 6.03
C ILE A 49 0.08 -4.16 5.40
N VAL A 50 -0.91 -4.89 5.93
CA VAL A 50 -1.35 -6.17 5.37
C VAL A 50 -1.84 -6.00 3.92
N LEU A 51 -2.66 -4.98 3.65
CA LEU A 51 -3.15 -4.70 2.31
C LEU A 51 -2.02 -4.34 1.34
N ALA A 52 -1.07 -3.52 1.77
CA ALA A 52 0.10 -3.16 0.98
C ALA A 52 0.94 -4.39 0.62
N LEU A 53 1.17 -5.31 1.57
CA LEU A 53 1.88 -6.56 1.33
C LEU A 53 1.15 -7.47 0.35
N VAL A 54 -0.17 -7.62 0.50
CA VAL A 54 -1.00 -8.44 -0.41
C VAL A 54 -0.97 -7.88 -1.82
N LEU A 55 -1.24 -6.58 -1.98
CA LEU A 55 -1.22 -5.91 -3.28
C LEU A 55 0.17 -5.93 -3.91
N GLY A 56 1.22 -5.70 -3.11
CA GLY A 56 2.62 -5.81 -3.53
C GLY A 56 2.93 -7.21 -4.06
N ALA A 57 2.54 -8.25 -3.33
CA ALA A 57 2.73 -9.64 -3.76
C ALA A 57 1.98 -9.97 -5.07
N ILE A 58 0.74 -9.48 -5.22
CA ILE A 58 -0.04 -9.63 -6.45
C ILE A 58 0.65 -8.90 -7.61
N GLY A 59 1.08 -7.66 -7.40
CA GLY A 59 1.79 -6.85 -8.39
C GLY A 59 3.10 -7.52 -8.85
N LEU A 60 3.91 -8.02 -7.90
CA LEU A 60 5.16 -8.72 -8.19
C LEU A 60 4.92 -10.00 -9.01
N ARG A 61 3.89 -10.78 -8.67
CA ARG A 61 3.52 -11.99 -9.41
C ARG A 61 3.04 -11.66 -10.84
N ALA A 62 2.27 -10.60 -11.00
CA ALA A 62 1.81 -10.14 -12.31
C ALA A 62 2.99 -9.63 -13.17
N TRP A 63 3.93 -8.91 -12.56
CA TRP A 63 5.14 -8.45 -13.23
C TRP A 63 6.01 -9.60 -13.70
N ALA A 64 6.27 -10.60 -12.84
CA ALA A 64 7.09 -11.76 -13.17
C ALA A 64 6.51 -12.63 -14.31
N LYS A 65 5.18 -12.65 -14.47
CA LYS A 65 4.49 -13.38 -15.54
C LYS A 65 4.29 -12.58 -16.83
N SER A 66 4.70 -11.32 -16.88
CA SER A 66 4.54 -10.49 -18.08
C SER A 66 5.48 -10.99 -19.19
N PRO A 67 4.97 -11.41 -20.36
CA PRO A 67 5.81 -11.91 -21.45
C PRO A 67 6.74 -10.80 -21.94
N LYS A 68 8.05 -11.09 -22.06
CA LYS A 68 8.95 -10.24 -22.83
C LYS A 68 8.42 -10.18 -24.27
N ARG A 69 7.90 -9.03 -24.68
CA ARG A 69 7.53 -8.80 -26.08
C ARG A 69 8.83 -8.95 -26.90
N PRO A 70 8.88 -9.83 -27.91
CA PRO A 70 10.05 -9.93 -28.78
C PRO A 70 10.29 -8.57 -29.45
N PRO A 71 11.55 -8.14 -29.62
CA PRO A 71 11.85 -6.99 -30.45
C PRO A 71 11.34 -7.28 -31.87
N VAL A 72 10.52 -6.36 -32.40
CA VAL A 72 10.07 -6.35 -33.79
C VAL A 72 11.12 -5.64 -34.64
#